data_AF-A0A4Q3N639-F1
#
_entry.id   AF-A0A4Q3N639-F1
#
_cell.length_a   1.000
_cell.length_b   1.000
_cell.length_c   1.000
_cell.angle_alpha   90.00
_cell.angle_beta   90.00
_cell.angle_gamma   90.00
#
_symmetry.space_group_name_H-M   'P 1'
#
loop_
_entity.id
_entity.type
_entity.pdbx_description
1 polymer ?
#
loop_
_entity_poly.entity_id
_entity_poly.type
_entity_poly.pdbx_seq_one_letter_code
_entity_poly.pdbx_strand_id
1 'polypeptide(L)'
;RDRAFASYEDVEARYERRPSAWVRPLGDWGPGRVELLQLPTPDETHDNVVAYWVPATLPAPGTPMDFAYEISWQGDVQQRPPGSWVTQSRRGIGYTKQDARQLAGQVQFVIDFSGPALDGLPPAAAVRAVASADANGRVLEQLAYPNPASKSWRMTLRVQRIDPSLPVELRAFLQHDNHTLSETWTYNLLPE
;
A
#
# COMPACT_ATOMS: atom_id res chain seq x y z
N ARG A 1 9.27 -4.33 3.19
CA ARG A 1 9.49 -3.47 1.99
C ARG A 1 10.41 -2.32 2.37
N ASP A 2 11.18 -1.84 1.39
CA ASP A 2 12.42 -1.05 1.48
C ASP A 2 13.37 -1.42 2.64
N ARG A 3 14.64 -1.62 2.30
CA ARG A 3 15.71 -1.97 3.24
C ARG A 3 17.03 -1.29 2.84
N ALA A 4 16.96 -0.27 1.97
CA ALA A 4 18.13 0.51 1.61
C ALA A 4 18.47 1.47 2.75
N PHE A 5 19.71 1.41 3.24
CA PHE A 5 20.19 2.34 4.28
C PHE A 5 19.93 3.81 3.91
N ALA A 6 20.12 4.15 2.63
CA ALA A 6 19.93 5.50 2.09
C ALA A 6 18.52 6.11 2.25
N SER A 7 17.51 5.29 2.55
CA SER A 7 16.16 5.78 2.85
C SER A 7 15.96 6.20 4.31
N TYR A 8 16.89 5.82 5.20
CA TYR A 8 16.78 6.01 6.65
C TYR A 8 17.95 6.79 7.22
N GLU A 9 19.18 6.55 6.73
CA GLU A 9 20.43 7.25 7.10
C GLU A 9 20.77 7.25 8.61
N ASP A 10 20.16 6.34 9.37
CA ASP A 10 20.35 6.20 10.81
C ASP A 10 21.28 5.01 11.14
N VAL A 11 22.49 5.32 11.58
CA VAL A 11 23.53 4.34 11.93
C VAL A 11 23.29 3.63 13.25
N GLU A 12 22.44 4.17 14.13
CA GLU A 12 22.16 3.63 15.47
C GLU A 12 20.89 2.78 15.45
N ALA A 13 19.78 3.37 15.02
CA ALA A 13 18.46 2.72 15.06
C ALA A 13 18.27 1.66 13.98
N ARG A 14 19.06 1.74 12.88
CA ARG A 14 19.15 0.74 11.80
C ARG A 14 17.78 0.27 11.30
N TYR A 15 16.90 1.23 10.98
CA TYR A 15 15.54 0.98 10.54
C TYR A 15 15.44 0.01 9.37
N GLU A 16 16.39 0.07 8.44
CA GLU A 16 16.45 -0.78 7.26
C GLU A 16 16.63 -2.27 7.60
N ARG A 17 17.13 -2.56 8.81
CA ARG A 17 17.33 -3.93 9.31
C ARG A 17 16.16 -4.47 10.11
N ARG A 18 15.21 -3.65 10.55
CA ARG A 18 14.07 -4.09 11.36
C ARG A 18 13.23 -5.13 10.60
N PRO A 19 12.77 -6.21 11.26
CA PRO A 19 12.09 -7.29 10.58
C PRO A 19 10.67 -6.89 10.17
N SER A 20 10.17 -7.51 9.09
CA SER A 20 8.74 -7.61 8.82
C SER A 20 8.18 -8.85 9.55
N ALA A 21 6.95 -8.79 10.05
CA ALA A 21 6.27 -9.95 10.63
C ALA A 21 5.17 -10.43 9.68
N TRP A 22 5.15 -11.73 9.36
CA TRP A 22 4.14 -12.37 8.54
C TRP A 22 3.40 -13.43 9.33
N VAL A 23 2.10 -13.22 9.56
CA VAL A 23 1.23 -14.19 10.24
C VAL A 23 0.62 -15.14 9.22
N ARG A 24 0.80 -16.45 9.45
CA ARG A 24 0.15 -17.51 8.67
C ARG A 24 -0.85 -18.26 9.56
N PRO A 25 -2.16 -18.07 9.36
CA PRO A 25 -3.17 -18.90 10.02
C PRO A 25 -2.94 -20.38 9.73
N LEU A 26 -3.07 -21.22 10.76
CA LEU A 26 -3.10 -22.67 10.63
C LEU A 26 -4.52 -23.16 10.90
N GLY A 27 -5.14 -23.75 9.87
CA GLY A 27 -6.55 -24.11 9.90
C GLY A 27 -7.46 -22.97 9.44
N ASP A 28 -8.75 -23.15 9.67
CA ASP A 28 -9.80 -22.20 9.27
C ASP A 28 -10.19 -21.33 10.47
N TRP A 29 -9.95 -20.03 10.37
CA TRP A 29 -10.35 -19.04 11.39
C TRP A 29 -11.78 -18.53 11.17
N GLY A 30 -12.46 -19.02 10.14
CA GLY A 30 -13.80 -18.59 9.76
C GLY A 30 -13.84 -17.19 9.15
N PRO A 31 -15.05 -16.64 8.95
CA PRO A 31 -15.22 -15.28 8.44
C PRO A 31 -14.77 -14.24 9.45
N GLY A 32 -14.24 -13.13 8.94
CA GLY A 32 -13.77 -12.01 9.74
C GLY A 32 -13.06 -10.98 8.88
N ARG A 33 -12.20 -10.19 9.52
CA ARG A 33 -11.42 -9.14 8.84
C ARG A 33 -10.08 -8.94 9.51
N VAL A 34 -9.10 -8.49 8.74
CA VAL A 34 -7.87 -7.89 9.29
C VAL A 34 -8.15 -6.41 9.54
N GLU A 35 -7.91 -5.95 10.76
CA GLU A 35 -7.98 -4.54 11.12
C GLU A 35 -6.58 -3.95 11.22
N LEU A 36 -6.46 -2.69 10.80
CA LEU A 36 -5.27 -1.85 10.95
C LEU A 36 -5.67 -0.64 11.79
N LEU A 37 -5.07 -0.51 12.96
CA LEU A 37 -5.18 0.66 13.82
C LEU A 37 -3.94 1.53 13.63
N GLN A 38 -4.17 2.82 13.37
CA GLN A 38 -3.12 3.83 13.26
C GLN A 38 -3.44 4.94 14.26
N LEU A 39 -2.53 5.18 15.19
CA LEU A 39 -2.67 6.18 16.24
C LEU A 39 -1.81 7.40 15.90
N PRO A 40 -2.31 8.63 16.10
CA PRO A 40 -1.46 9.81 16.10
C PRO A 40 -0.40 9.68 17.19
N THR A 41 0.86 9.92 16.85
CA THR A 41 1.97 9.94 17.81
C THR A 41 2.81 11.20 17.63
N PRO A 42 3.29 11.85 18.70
CA PRO A 42 4.15 13.01 18.62
C PRO A 42 5.61 12.65 18.29
N ASP A 43 6.03 11.40 18.55
CA ASP A 43 7.41 10.95 18.37
C ASP A 43 7.48 9.44 18.09
N GLU A 44 8.69 8.97 17.75
CA GLU A 44 8.96 7.57 17.39
C GLU A 44 9.06 6.60 18.57
N THR A 45 9.08 7.10 19.82
CA THR A 45 9.24 6.24 21.01
C THR A 45 7.97 5.49 21.37
N HIS A 46 6.84 5.87 20.78
CA HIS A 46 5.53 5.25 20.98
C HIS A 46 5.13 4.43 19.74
N ASP A 47 4.91 3.13 19.95
CA ASP A 47 4.31 2.28 18.93
C ASP A 47 2.90 2.80 18.59
N ASN A 48 2.66 3.05 17.31
CA ASN A 48 1.44 3.71 16.86
C ASN A 48 0.71 2.96 15.73
N VAL A 49 1.15 1.74 15.41
CA VAL A 49 0.54 0.88 14.40
C VAL A 49 0.25 -0.50 14.98
N VAL A 50 -0.99 -0.97 14.86
CA VAL A 50 -1.40 -2.31 15.30
C VAL A 50 -2.16 -2.99 14.17
N ALA A 51 -1.89 -4.27 13.92
CA ALA A 51 -2.64 -5.08 12.97
C ALA A 51 -3.06 -6.41 13.61
N TYR A 52 -4.32 -6.80 13.44
CA TYR A 52 -4.86 -8.02 14.04
C TYR A 52 -6.07 -8.55 13.26
N TRP A 53 -6.40 -9.83 13.47
CA TRP A 53 -7.60 -10.45 12.93
C TRP A 53 -8.77 -10.32 13.92
N VAL A 54 -9.96 -10.03 13.40
CA VAL A 54 -11.21 -9.97 14.16
C VAL A 54 -12.23 -10.91 13.52
N PRO A 55 -12.77 -11.89 14.26
CA PRO A 55 -13.82 -12.76 13.74
C PRO A 55 -15.09 -11.94 13.45
N ALA A 56 -15.86 -12.37 12.44
CA ALA A 56 -17.10 -11.69 12.07
C ALA A 56 -18.18 -11.77 13.16
N THR A 57 -18.10 -12.77 14.03
CA THR A 57 -18.99 -12.97 15.16
C THR A 57 -18.18 -13.42 16.37
N LEU A 58 -18.31 -12.71 17.48
CA LEU A 58 -17.70 -13.12 18.75
C LEU A 58 -18.56 -14.20 19.39
N PRO A 59 -17.95 -15.24 19.99
CA PRO A 59 -18.72 -16.26 20.67
C PRO A 59 -19.26 -15.74 22.01
N ALA A 60 -20.22 -16.47 22.59
CA ALA A 60 -20.76 -16.11 23.90
C ALA A 60 -19.68 -16.16 25.00
N PRO A 61 -19.75 -15.32 26.04
CA PRO A 61 -18.81 -15.36 27.16
C PRO A 61 -18.65 -16.79 27.72
N GLY A 62 -17.40 -17.21 27.93
CA GLY A 62 -17.06 -18.55 28.40
C GLY A 62 -16.92 -19.61 27.31
N THR A 63 -17.23 -19.29 26.05
CA THR A 63 -16.99 -20.19 24.92
C THR A 63 -15.53 -20.06 24.45
N PRO A 64 -14.77 -21.17 24.35
CA PRO A 64 -13.38 -21.12 23.89
C PRO A 64 -13.29 -20.76 22.40
N MET A 65 -12.17 -20.13 22.03
CA MET A 65 -11.74 -19.94 20.65
C MET A 65 -10.35 -20.53 20.49
N ASP A 66 -10.18 -21.41 19.51
CA ASP A 66 -8.89 -22.02 19.21
C ASP A 66 -8.29 -21.37 17.97
N PHE A 67 -7.12 -20.75 18.13
CA PHE A 67 -6.35 -20.18 17.04
C PHE A 67 -4.95 -20.80 17.01
N ALA A 68 -4.62 -21.41 15.89
CA ALA A 68 -3.25 -21.82 15.59
C ALA A 68 -2.69 -20.92 14.48
N TYR A 69 -1.44 -20.48 14.63
CA TYR A 69 -0.74 -19.67 13.63
C TYR A 69 0.77 -19.80 13.76
N GLU A 70 1.46 -19.40 12.69
CA GLU A 70 2.90 -19.15 12.70
C GLU A 70 3.17 -17.66 12.46
N ILE A 71 4.22 -17.15 13.09
CA ILE A 71 4.78 -15.83 12.79
C ILE A 71 6.15 -16.04 12.17
N SER A 72 6.32 -15.58 10.92
CA SER A 72 7.62 -15.51 10.26
C SER A 72 8.19 -14.10 10.39
N TRP A 73 9.33 -13.98 11.08
CA TRP A 73 10.10 -12.73 11.15
C TRP A 73 11.07 -12.68 9.97
N GLN A 74 10.88 -11.70 9.08
CA GLN A 74 11.49 -11.66 7.77
C GLN A 74 12.37 -10.42 7.59
N GLY A 75 13.58 -10.62 7.10
CA GLY A 75 14.52 -9.55 6.76
C GLY A 75 14.52 -9.27 5.25
N ASP A 76 15.61 -9.69 4.60
CA ASP A 76 15.85 -9.40 3.18
C ASP A 76 14.95 -10.23 2.25
N VAL A 77 14.72 -11.49 2.61
CA VAL A 77 13.73 -12.34 1.94
C VAL A 77 12.41 -12.20 2.68
N GLN A 78 11.40 -11.67 1.98
CA GLN A 78 10.07 -11.43 2.51
C GLN A 78 9.05 -12.26 1.72
N GLN A 79 7.99 -12.68 2.39
CA GLN A 79 6.81 -13.18 1.70
C GLN A 79 6.26 -12.07 0.79
N ARG A 80 6.00 -12.42 -0.47
CA ARG A 80 5.45 -11.50 -1.47
C ARG A 80 4.16 -12.08 -2.05
N PRO A 81 3.26 -11.22 -2.55
CA PRO A 81 2.19 -11.67 -3.44
C PRO A 81 2.76 -12.43 -4.63
N PRO A 82 2.03 -13.42 -5.20
CA PRO A 82 2.51 -14.21 -6.33
C PRO A 82 2.64 -13.41 -7.63
N GLY A 83 1.88 -12.31 -7.77
CA GLY A 83 2.04 -11.35 -8.87
C GLY A 83 3.17 -10.36 -8.60
N SER A 84 2.98 -9.12 -9.03
CA SER A 84 3.86 -8.00 -8.69
C SER A 84 3.36 -7.24 -7.46
N TRP A 85 4.22 -6.43 -6.87
CA TRP A 85 3.93 -5.69 -5.64
C TRP A 85 4.49 -4.27 -5.70
N VAL A 86 3.95 -3.40 -4.85
CA VAL A 86 4.46 -2.04 -4.66
C VAL A 86 5.82 -2.10 -3.97
N THR A 87 6.80 -1.39 -4.51
CA THR A 87 8.14 -1.24 -3.92
C THR A 87 8.27 0.05 -3.11
N GLN A 88 7.62 1.12 -3.55
CA GLN A 88 7.56 2.41 -2.85
C GLN A 88 6.32 3.21 -3.26
N SER A 89 5.93 4.16 -2.41
CA SER A 89 4.89 5.15 -2.68
C SER A 89 5.38 6.52 -2.25
N ARG A 90 5.31 7.51 -3.14
CA ARG A 90 5.72 8.90 -2.88
C ARG A 90 4.52 9.81 -3.07
N ARG A 91 4.29 10.69 -2.11
CA ARG A 91 3.20 11.69 -2.11
C ARG A 91 3.79 13.07 -2.41
N GLY A 92 3.09 13.87 -3.20
CA GLY A 92 3.45 15.25 -3.46
C GLY A 92 2.45 15.95 -4.39
N ILE A 93 2.87 17.04 -5.02
CA ILE A 93 2.04 17.82 -5.96
C ILE A 93 2.31 17.47 -7.43
N GLY A 94 3.44 16.83 -7.73
CA GLY A 94 3.88 16.52 -9.09
C GLY A 94 4.29 17.76 -9.91
N TYR A 95 4.70 17.55 -11.15
CA TYR A 95 4.90 18.65 -12.10
C TYR A 95 3.54 19.11 -12.64
N THR A 96 3.23 20.40 -12.49
CA THR A 96 1.96 20.97 -12.93
C THR A 96 2.13 22.46 -13.25
N LYS A 97 1.32 22.95 -14.19
CA LYS A 97 1.20 24.39 -14.53
C LYS A 97 -0.07 25.02 -13.95
N GLN A 98 -0.83 24.25 -13.18
CA GLN A 98 -2.06 24.71 -12.53
C GLN A 98 -1.75 25.75 -11.45
N ASP A 99 -2.67 26.69 -11.26
CA ASP A 99 -2.56 27.66 -10.18
C ASP A 99 -2.89 27.04 -8.80
N ALA A 100 -2.62 27.79 -7.73
CA ALA A 100 -2.82 27.32 -6.36
C ALA A 100 -4.28 26.97 -6.05
N ARG A 101 -5.25 27.66 -6.68
CA ARG A 101 -6.67 27.40 -6.45
C ARG A 101 -7.10 26.09 -7.09
N GLN A 102 -6.57 25.77 -8.27
CA GLN A 102 -6.80 24.50 -8.94
C GLN A 102 -6.14 23.35 -8.17
N LEU A 103 -4.96 23.57 -7.58
CA LEU A 103 -4.24 22.56 -6.80
C LEU A 103 -4.81 22.33 -5.40
N ALA A 104 -5.68 23.21 -4.91
CA ALA A 104 -6.29 23.08 -3.60
C ALA A 104 -7.03 21.73 -3.49
N GLY A 105 -6.63 20.90 -2.52
CA GLY A 105 -7.18 19.56 -2.31
C GLY A 105 -6.74 18.50 -3.34
N GLN A 106 -5.83 18.82 -4.26
CA GLN A 106 -5.20 17.81 -5.11
C GLN A 106 -3.97 17.20 -4.46
N VAL A 107 -3.81 15.89 -4.64
CA VAL A 107 -2.58 15.17 -4.29
C VAL A 107 -2.19 14.26 -5.44
N GLN A 108 -0.88 14.15 -5.69
CA GLN A 108 -0.32 13.19 -6.62
C GLN A 108 0.47 12.13 -5.85
N PHE A 109 0.26 10.87 -6.23
CA PHE A 109 1.06 9.74 -5.85
C PHE A 109 1.90 9.25 -7.02
N VAL A 110 3.14 8.87 -6.72
CA VAL A 110 4.01 8.10 -7.59
C VAL A 110 4.24 6.75 -6.91
N ILE A 111 3.78 5.68 -7.54
CA ILE A 111 3.77 4.33 -6.97
C ILE A 111 4.58 3.44 -7.90
N ASP A 112 5.65 2.85 -7.39
CA ASP A 112 6.48 1.93 -8.18
C ASP A 112 6.13 0.48 -7.86
N PHE A 113 6.10 -0.36 -8.88
CA PHE A 113 5.75 -1.78 -8.83
C PHE A 113 6.86 -2.62 -9.46
N SER A 114 7.15 -3.77 -8.86
CA SER A 114 8.09 -4.77 -9.39
C SER A 114 7.61 -6.18 -9.06
N GLY A 115 8.14 -7.18 -9.75
CA GLY A 115 7.89 -8.59 -9.45
C GLY A 115 7.57 -9.39 -10.73
N PRO A 116 7.44 -10.72 -10.59
CA PRO A 116 7.51 -11.67 -11.70
C PRO A 116 6.47 -11.43 -12.80
N ALA A 117 5.26 -10.99 -12.45
CA ALA A 117 4.21 -10.75 -13.44
C ALA A 117 4.54 -9.59 -14.39
N LEU A 118 5.23 -8.55 -13.92
CA LEU A 118 5.69 -7.44 -14.74
C LEU A 118 7.00 -7.78 -15.47
N ASP A 119 7.89 -8.52 -14.83
CA ASP A 119 9.19 -8.91 -15.42
C ASP A 119 9.01 -9.88 -16.60
N GLY A 120 7.95 -10.69 -16.57
CA GLY A 120 7.61 -11.63 -17.64
C GLY A 120 6.88 -11.00 -18.84
N LEU A 121 6.58 -9.69 -18.82
CA LEU A 121 5.89 -9.04 -19.92
C LEU A 121 6.82 -8.79 -21.12
N PRO A 122 6.32 -8.90 -22.36
CA PRO A 122 7.07 -8.46 -23.53
C PRO A 122 7.28 -6.94 -23.48
N PRO A 123 8.36 -6.39 -24.08
CA PRO A 123 8.66 -4.96 -24.05
C PRO A 123 7.55 -4.02 -24.53
N ALA A 124 6.67 -4.53 -25.42
CA ALA A 124 5.55 -3.78 -25.98
C ALA A 124 4.21 -4.03 -25.26
N ALA A 125 4.22 -4.72 -24.11
CA ALA A 125 3.00 -5.01 -23.36
C ALA A 125 2.30 -3.71 -22.93
N ALA A 126 1.01 -3.61 -23.26
CA ALA A 126 0.17 -2.51 -22.81
C ALA A 126 -0.24 -2.71 -21.35
N VAL A 127 0.48 -2.08 -20.43
CA VAL A 127 0.11 -2.06 -19.00
C VAL A 127 -0.76 -0.84 -18.71
N ARG A 128 -1.88 -1.06 -18.03
CA ARG A 128 -2.82 -0.02 -17.63
C ARG A 128 -2.81 0.14 -16.13
N ALA A 129 -2.87 1.40 -15.68
CA ALA A 129 -3.23 1.73 -14.32
C ALA A 129 -4.75 1.64 -14.16
N VAL A 130 -5.21 0.91 -13.15
CA VAL A 130 -6.61 0.91 -12.72
C VAL A 130 -6.63 1.51 -11.32
N ALA A 131 -7.38 2.59 -11.14
CA ALA A 131 -7.54 3.25 -9.85
C ALA A 131 -9.01 3.58 -9.57
N SER A 132 -9.35 3.61 -8.29
CA SER A 132 -10.66 4.01 -7.77
C SER A 132 -10.49 4.76 -6.47
N ALA A 133 -11.44 5.65 -6.19
CA ALA A 133 -11.59 6.32 -4.91
C ALA A 133 -13.00 6.09 -4.35
N ASP A 134 -13.19 6.33 -3.07
CA ASP A 134 -14.52 6.47 -2.46
C ASP A 134 -15.25 7.74 -2.95
N ALA A 135 -16.44 8.00 -2.40
CA ALA A 135 -17.27 9.13 -2.78
C ALA A 135 -16.65 10.50 -2.50
N ASN A 136 -15.64 10.59 -1.63
CA ASN A 136 -14.98 11.86 -1.29
C ASN A 136 -13.72 12.12 -2.16
N GLY A 137 -13.32 11.15 -2.99
CA GLY A 137 -12.21 11.28 -3.93
C GLY A 137 -12.65 11.30 -5.39
N ARG A 138 -11.99 12.13 -6.20
CA ARG A 138 -12.08 12.09 -7.66
C ARG A 138 -10.71 11.80 -8.25
N VAL A 139 -10.58 10.67 -8.95
CA VAL A 139 -9.38 10.37 -9.75
C VAL A 139 -9.35 11.32 -10.95
N LEU A 140 -8.31 12.17 -11.01
CA LEU A 140 -8.09 13.12 -12.11
C LEU A 140 -7.14 12.58 -13.17
N GLU A 141 -6.16 11.76 -12.74
CA GLU A 141 -5.15 11.18 -13.61
C GLU A 141 -4.75 9.81 -13.08
N GLN A 142 -4.63 8.84 -13.97
CA GLN A 142 -4.00 7.55 -13.69
C GLN A 142 -3.20 7.14 -14.92
N LEU A 143 -1.90 6.91 -14.76
CA LEU A 143 -1.02 6.53 -15.86
C LEU A 143 -0.01 5.50 -15.37
N ALA A 144 0.19 4.42 -16.13
CA ALA A 144 1.26 3.45 -15.91
C ALA A 144 2.29 3.53 -17.02
N TYR A 145 3.57 3.49 -16.68
CA TYR A 145 4.68 3.50 -17.64
C TYR A 145 5.92 2.82 -17.06
N PRO A 146 6.82 2.26 -17.91
CA PRO A 146 8.06 1.67 -17.42
C PRO A 146 8.98 2.74 -16.84
N ASN A 147 9.68 2.40 -15.77
CA ASN A 147 10.74 3.19 -15.17
C ASN A 147 12.09 2.47 -15.39
N PRO A 148 12.85 2.84 -16.43
CA PRO A 148 14.07 2.14 -16.80
C PRO A 148 15.19 2.28 -15.77
N ALA A 149 15.20 3.36 -14.97
CA ALA A 149 16.26 3.61 -13.99
C ALA A 149 16.25 2.57 -12.86
N SER A 150 15.06 2.16 -12.40
CA SER A 150 14.88 1.14 -11.37
C SER A 150 14.42 -0.22 -11.91
N LYS A 151 14.30 -0.36 -13.24
CA LYS A 151 13.73 -1.55 -13.91
C LYS A 151 12.39 -1.96 -13.28
N SER A 152 11.53 -0.97 -13.03
CA SER A 152 10.22 -1.15 -12.41
C SER A 152 9.13 -0.59 -13.30
N TRP A 153 7.87 -0.78 -12.93
CA TRP A 153 6.75 -0.03 -13.51
C TRP A 153 6.32 1.07 -12.55
N ARG A 154 5.97 2.24 -13.08
CA ARG A 154 5.54 3.39 -12.32
C ARG A 154 4.11 3.73 -12.64
N MET A 155 3.30 3.94 -11.61
CA MET A 155 2.00 4.56 -11.69
C MET A 155 2.08 6.00 -11.18
N THR A 156 1.60 6.95 -11.96
CA THR A 156 1.21 8.28 -11.48
C THR A 156 -0.29 8.26 -11.24
N LEU A 157 -0.72 8.68 -10.05
CA LEU A 157 -2.12 8.79 -9.65
C LEU A 157 -2.38 10.17 -9.08
N ARG A 158 -3.25 10.97 -9.70
CA ARG A 158 -3.69 12.27 -9.19
C ARG A 158 -5.12 12.19 -8.73
N VAL A 159 -5.37 12.65 -7.53
CA VAL A 159 -6.70 12.64 -6.90
C VAL A 159 -7.03 14.03 -6.39
N GLN A 160 -8.26 14.45 -6.61
CA GLN A 160 -8.87 15.60 -5.97
C GLN A 160 -9.74 15.14 -4.81
N ARG A 161 -9.49 15.68 -3.61
CA ARG A 161 -10.41 15.56 -2.48
C ARG A 161 -11.58 16.55 -2.64
N ILE A 162 -12.79 16.10 -2.33
CA ILE A 162 -14.01 16.93 -2.41
C ILE A 162 -14.21 17.71 -1.10
N ASP A 163 -14.25 17.01 0.05
CA ASP A 163 -14.34 17.59 1.39
C ASP A 163 -13.03 17.36 2.16
N PRO A 164 -12.28 18.43 2.52
CA PRO A 164 -11.01 18.33 3.25
C PRO A 164 -11.12 17.74 4.66
N SER A 165 -12.30 17.80 5.27
CA SER A 165 -12.53 17.29 6.63
C SER A 165 -12.77 15.78 6.69
N LEU A 166 -12.94 15.14 5.53
CA LEU A 166 -13.21 13.70 5.41
C LEU A 166 -12.01 12.97 4.79
N PRO A 167 -11.78 11.69 5.17
CA PRO A 167 -10.77 10.88 4.53
C PRO A 167 -11.14 10.56 3.08
N VAL A 168 -10.16 10.07 2.31
CA VAL A 168 -10.38 9.45 1.00
C VAL A 168 -9.70 8.10 0.97
N GLU A 169 -10.47 7.04 0.75
CA GLU A 169 -9.93 5.70 0.48
C GLU A 169 -9.59 5.55 -1.00
N LEU A 170 -8.36 5.14 -1.29
CA LEU A 170 -7.83 4.93 -2.63
C LEU A 170 -7.45 3.47 -2.83
N ARG A 171 -7.75 2.95 -4.02
CA ARG A 171 -7.30 1.62 -4.46
C ARG A 171 -6.73 1.73 -5.86
N ALA A 172 -5.58 1.10 -6.10
CA ALA A 172 -4.97 1.06 -7.42
C ALA A 172 -4.19 -0.22 -7.68
N PHE A 173 -4.16 -0.69 -8.92
CA PHE A 173 -3.35 -1.84 -9.34
C PHE A 173 -2.97 -1.73 -10.83
N LEU A 174 -2.00 -2.55 -11.25
CA LEU A 174 -1.60 -2.67 -12.65
C LEU A 174 -2.30 -3.86 -13.31
N GLN A 175 -2.72 -3.66 -14.56
CA GLN A 175 -3.41 -4.67 -15.36
C GLN A 175 -2.80 -4.73 -16.77
N HIS A 176 -2.73 -5.93 -17.35
CA HIS A 176 -2.49 -6.13 -18.77
C HIS A 176 -3.65 -6.94 -19.35
N ASP A 177 -4.27 -6.42 -20.41
CA ASP A 177 -5.56 -6.91 -20.92
C ASP A 177 -6.58 -7.02 -19.78
N ASN A 178 -7.07 -8.24 -19.51
CA ASN A 178 -8.00 -8.53 -18.41
C ASN A 178 -7.31 -9.15 -17.18
N HIS A 179 -5.98 -9.30 -17.19
CA HIS A 179 -5.23 -9.93 -16.10
C HIS A 179 -4.63 -8.89 -15.15
N THR A 180 -4.95 -9.00 -13.87
CA THR A 180 -4.31 -8.23 -12.80
C THR A 180 -2.86 -8.65 -12.65
N LEU A 181 -1.94 -7.70 -12.75
CA LEU A 181 -0.50 -7.94 -12.68
C LEU A 181 0.07 -7.76 -11.27
N SER A 182 -0.54 -6.89 -10.47
CA SER A 182 -0.02 -6.53 -9.15
C SER A 182 -1.03 -6.80 -8.04
N GLU A 183 -0.55 -6.75 -6.80
CA GLU A 183 -1.43 -6.48 -5.66
C GLU A 183 -2.22 -5.18 -5.86
N THR A 184 -3.29 -5.03 -5.07
CA THR A 184 -3.97 -3.75 -4.94
C THR A 184 -3.24 -2.89 -3.91
N TRP A 185 -2.68 -1.78 -4.35
CA TRP A 185 -2.27 -0.68 -3.48
C TRP A 185 -3.52 -0.05 -2.87
N THR A 186 -3.61 -0.04 -1.55
CA THR A 186 -4.69 0.61 -0.80
C THR A 186 -4.09 1.70 0.08
N TYR A 187 -4.68 2.89 0.05
CA TYR A 187 -4.17 4.05 0.76
C TYR A 187 -5.31 4.90 1.30
N ASN A 188 -5.23 5.25 2.59
CA ASN A 188 -6.17 6.15 3.24
C ASN A 188 -5.54 7.53 3.36
N LEU A 189 -6.04 8.46 2.55
CA LEU A 189 -5.66 9.86 2.65
C LEU A 189 -6.46 10.49 3.79
N LEU A 190 -5.79 10.74 4.92
CA LEU A 190 -6.39 11.34 6.11
C LEU A 190 -6.93 12.76 5.83
N PRO A 191 -7.90 13.25 6.63
CA PRO A 191 -8.33 14.65 6.59
C PRO A 191 -7.17 15.66 6.73
N GLU A 192 -7.39 16.88 6.25
CA GLU A 192 -6.48 18.03 6.43
C GLU A 192 -6.79 18.86 7.68
#